data_AF-A0A1X0YCI1-F1
#
_entry.id   AF-A0A1X0YCI1-F1
#
_cell.length_a   1.000
_cell.length_b   1.000
_cell.length_c   1.000
_cell.angle_alpha   90.00
_cell.angle_beta   90.00
_cell.angle_gamma   90.00
#
_symmetry.space_group_name_H-M   'P 1'
#
loop_
_entity.id
_entity.type
_entity.pdbx_description
1 polymer ?
#
loop_
_entity_poly.entity_id
_entity_poly.type
_entity_poly.pdbx_seq_one_letter_code
_entity_poly.pdbx_strand_id
1 'polypeptide(L)'
;MVGDELAAAAARQARAEAHRMAHRSTLPSPSSIPNEASRQILAILAQSGSSQNCRHSAKSWITLHTQPVEGGKRVHAYDRLYIGGAWVSAASGDVIDVVSPHTEQVMGNAPAATAEDVDSAVMAARAAFDDAVVEAVACVTASLALGDPTDLKTEVGPLVTRRQQQRVEKYIALGQQEGARLVVGGNGMPKGLEVGWYVQPTVFADVDNRMRIAQEEIFGPVLTVIAYDDVDDAVHIANDSRYGLAGTIWTDDIERGMDIARRIRAGSIGINQYVPDFAAPLGGFKDSGIGREGGTEGIDQYVELQSLLPGIRI
;
A
#
# COMPACT_ATOMS: atom_id res chain seq x y z
N MET A 1 32.85 -13.42 -18.03
CA MET A 1 32.59 -12.81 -19.35
C MET A 1 31.71 -13.66 -20.28
N VAL A 2 31.72 -15.01 -20.22
CA VAL A 2 30.86 -15.84 -21.08
C VAL A 2 29.39 -15.94 -20.59
N GLY A 3 29.13 -15.71 -19.30
CA GLY A 3 27.79 -15.79 -18.70
C GLY A 3 26.84 -14.64 -19.07
N ASP A 4 27.37 -13.42 -19.22
CA ASP A 4 26.54 -12.24 -19.52
C ASP A 4 26.06 -12.23 -20.99
N GLU A 5 26.86 -12.75 -21.92
CA GLU A 5 26.46 -12.87 -23.32
C GLU A 5 25.37 -13.93 -23.53
N LEU A 6 25.37 -15.00 -22.71
CA LEU A 6 24.36 -16.07 -22.75
C LEU A 6 23.01 -15.59 -22.19
N ALA A 7 23.04 -14.84 -21.08
CA ALA A 7 21.85 -14.22 -20.50
C ALA A 7 21.23 -13.19 -21.47
N ALA A 8 22.08 -12.41 -22.15
CA ALA A 8 21.63 -11.48 -23.18
C ALA A 8 21.04 -12.19 -24.41
N ALA A 9 21.56 -13.37 -24.79
CA ALA A 9 21.03 -14.16 -25.89
C ALA A 9 19.65 -14.79 -25.57
N ALA A 10 19.48 -15.33 -24.36
CA ALA A 10 18.21 -15.87 -23.89
C ALA A 10 17.13 -14.78 -23.79
N ALA A 11 17.49 -13.59 -23.30
CA ALA A 11 16.57 -12.45 -23.25
C ALA A 11 16.14 -11.97 -24.65
N ARG A 12 17.05 -12.01 -25.65
CA ARG A 12 16.72 -11.69 -27.05
C ARG A 12 15.76 -12.72 -27.67
N GLN A 13 15.94 -13.99 -27.34
CA GLN A 13 15.11 -15.07 -27.87
C GLN A 13 13.71 -15.08 -27.25
N ALA A 14 13.58 -14.91 -25.94
CA ALA A 14 12.30 -14.74 -25.25
C ALA A 14 11.52 -13.53 -25.79
N ARG A 15 12.23 -12.42 -26.08
CA ARG A 15 11.62 -11.22 -26.67
C ARG A 15 11.18 -11.44 -28.12
N ALA A 16 11.91 -12.23 -28.91
CA ALA A 16 11.54 -12.59 -30.28
C ALA A 16 10.36 -13.56 -30.35
N GLU A 17 10.24 -14.49 -29.40
CA GLU A 17 9.10 -15.41 -29.28
C GLU A 17 7.84 -14.70 -28.79
N ALA A 18 7.95 -13.80 -27.81
CA ALA A 18 6.86 -12.91 -27.41
C ALA A 18 6.36 -12.06 -28.60
N HIS A 19 7.27 -11.57 -29.46
CA HIS A 19 6.93 -10.80 -30.65
C HIS A 19 6.27 -11.65 -31.76
N ARG A 20 6.62 -12.95 -31.86
CA ARG A 20 5.95 -13.90 -32.77
C ARG A 20 4.56 -14.30 -32.27
N MET A 21 4.38 -14.47 -30.96
CA MET A 21 3.08 -14.75 -30.35
C MET A 21 2.12 -13.56 -30.51
N ALA A 22 2.64 -12.32 -30.42
CA ALA A 22 1.87 -11.10 -30.69
C ALA A 22 1.35 -11.01 -32.14
N HIS A 23 2.04 -11.57 -33.14
CA HIS A 23 1.63 -11.51 -34.55
C HIS A 23 0.56 -12.56 -34.98
N ARG A 24 0.23 -13.54 -34.12
CA ARG A 24 -0.79 -14.56 -34.41
C ARG A 24 -2.13 -14.36 -33.70
N SER A 25 -2.23 -13.37 -32.83
CA SER A 25 -3.48 -13.01 -32.18
C SER A 25 -3.93 -11.64 -32.66
N THR A 26 -5.20 -11.50 -33.01
CA THR A 26 -5.86 -10.21 -33.24
C THR A 26 -6.07 -9.51 -31.90
N LEU A 27 -4.97 -9.17 -31.22
CA LEU A 27 -4.94 -8.32 -30.03
C LEU A 27 -4.57 -6.89 -30.43
N PRO A 28 -5.15 -5.87 -29.77
CA PRO A 28 -4.92 -4.47 -30.12
C PRO A 28 -3.46 -4.03 -29.87
N SER A 29 -3.09 -2.95 -30.57
CA SER A 29 -1.78 -2.27 -30.60
C SER A 29 -1.07 -2.15 -29.22
N PRO A 30 0.28 -2.19 -29.16
CA PRO A 30 1.10 -2.09 -27.93
C PRO A 30 1.01 -0.76 -27.16
N SER A 31 0.09 0.13 -27.53
CA SER A 31 -0.21 1.38 -26.84
C SER A 31 -1.24 1.22 -25.70
N SER A 32 -1.69 0.00 -25.40
CA SER A 32 -2.75 -0.29 -24.41
C SER A 32 -2.33 -1.25 -23.29
N ILE A 33 -1.03 -1.36 -22.99
CA ILE A 33 -0.55 -2.07 -21.79
C ILE A 33 -0.15 -1.00 -20.78
N PRO A 34 -0.96 -0.72 -19.74
CA PRO A 34 -0.54 0.16 -18.67
C PRO A 34 0.69 -0.45 -17.99
N ASN A 35 1.78 0.32 -17.97
CA ASN A 35 2.90 0.13 -17.07
C ASN A 35 2.42 0.36 -15.63
N GLU A 36 1.83 -0.67 -15.02
CA GLU A 36 1.25 -0.59 -13.69
C GLU A 36 2.13 -1.34 -12.67
N ALA A 37 3.34 -0.82 -12.46
CA ALA A 37 4.24 -1.24 -11.39
C ALA A 37 4.49 -0.12 -10.35
N SER A 38 3.57 0.83 -10.25
CA SER A 38 3.55 1.82 -9.18
C SER A 38 2.14 1.88 -8.60
N ARG A 39 1.86 1.06 -7.58
CA ARG A 39 0.71 1.23 -6.69
C ARG A 39 1.22 1.66 -5.32
N GLN A 40 0.57 2.68 -4.81
CA GLN A 40 1.01 3.57 -3.76
C GLN A 40 -0.02 3.56 -2.66
N ILE A 41 0.38 3.08 -1.50
CA ILE A 41 -0.51 2.88 -0.37
C ILE A 41 -1.18 4.21 0.00
N LEU A 42 -2.51 4.22 0.02
CA LEU A 42 -3.29 5.27 0.65
C LEU A 42 -3.33 4.97 2.14
N ALA A 43 -2.32 5.45 2.88
CA ALA A 43 -2.38 5.48 4.33
C ALA A 43 -3.17 6.74 4.74
N ILE A 44 -4.38 6.57 5.28
CA ILE A 44 -5.03 7.63 6.07
C ILE A 44 -4.28 7.65 7.42
N LEU A 45 -3.24 8.48 7.48
CA LEU A 45 -2.44 8.68 8.69
C LEU A 45 -3.15 9.67 9.62
N ALA A 46 -3.64 9.18 10.77
CA ALA A 46 -3.72 10.01 11.96
C ALA A 46 -2.31 10.06 12.59
N GLN A 47 -1.74 11.26 12.69
CA GLN A 47 -0.35 11.53 13.10
C GLN A 47 0.02 10.95 14.49
N SER A 48 1.19 10.31 14.58
CA SER A 48 2.36 10.78 15.35
C SER A 48 3.52 9.80 15.25
N GLY A 49 4.77 10.30 15.16
CA GLY A 49 5.98 9.53 15.48
C GLY A 49 6.87 9.21 14.29
N SER A 50 7.93 10.00 14.15
CA SER A 50 9.07 9.75 13.26
C SER A 50 9.90 8.57 13.77
N SER A 51 10.07 7.51 12.96
CA SER A 51 11.13 6.55 13.20
C SER A 51 11.73 6.05 11.88
N GLN A 52 13.00 6.40 11.73
CA GLN A 52 13.90 6.03 10.64
C GLN A 52 14.56 4.69 10.98
N ASN A 53 14.41 3.73 10.07
CA ASN A 53 15.15 2.47 9.88
C ASN A 53 14.28 1.22 9.96
N CYS A 54 13.70 0.87 8.81
CA CYS A 54 13.49 -0.53 8.46
C CYS A 54 14.10 -0.74 7.07
N ARG A 55 15.29 -1.37 7.02
CA ARG A 55 15.89 -1.82 5.76
C ARG A 55 15.24 -3.16 5.41
N HIS A 56 14.25 -3.15 4.54
CA HIS A 56 13.79 -4.36 3.86
C HIS A 56 14.15 -4.26 2.39
N SER A 57 15.12 -5.07 1.97
CA SER A 57 15.37 -5.31 0.55
C SER A 57 14.34 -6.32 0.05
N ALA A 58 13.25 -5.85 -0.55
CA ALA A 58 12.42 -6.68 -1.40
C ALA A 58 13.22 -6.98 -2.67
N LYS A 59 14.01 -8.06 -2.64
CA LYS A 59 14.65 -8.62 -3.83
C LYS A 59 13.76 -9.73 -4.38
N SER A 60 12.67 -9.37 -5.04
CA SER A 60 11.98 -10.30 -5.95
C SER A 60 12.71 -10.27 -7.30
N TRP A 61 13.88 -10.89 -7.34
CA TRP A 61 14.52 -11.29 -8.59
C TRP A 61 14.30 -12.78 -8.74
N ILE A 62 13.90 -13.22 -9.94
CA ILE A 62 14.08 -14.60 -10.40
C ILE A 62 15.57 -14.90 -10.22
N THR A 63 15.92 -15.51 -9.10
CA THR A 63 17.30 -15.85 -8.78
C THR A 63 17.50 -17.27 -9.21
N LEU A 64 18.03 -17.45 -10.41
CA LEU A 64 18.61 -18.72 -10.84
C LEU A 64 19.86 -18.97 -9.99
N HIS A 65 19.69 -19.64 -8.86
CA HIS A 65 20.82 -20.05 -8.03
C HIS A 65 21.56 -21.22 -8.70
N THR A 66 22.82 -20.98 -9.06
CA THR A 66 23.75 -22.00 -9.55
C THR A 66 24.48 -22.64 -8.37
N GLN A 67 24.42 -23.97 -8.25
CA GLN A 67 25.39 -24.72 -7.44
C GLN A 67 26.65 -25.05 -8.27
N PRO A 68 27.84 -25.16 -7.66
CA PRO A 68 29.06 -25.49 -8.40
C PRO A 68 29.04 -26.94 -8.86
N VAL A 69 29.63 -27.24 -10.02
CA VAL A 69 29.63 -28.58 -10.62
C VAL A 69 30.98 -28.91 -11.25
N GLU A 70 31.55 -30.05 -10.85
CA GLU A 70 32.59 -30.77 -11.58
C GLU A 70 31.97 -31.74 -12.62
N GLY A 71 32.55 -31.76 -13.82
CA GLY A 71 32.71 -32.93 -14.70
C GLY A 71 31.46 -33.70 -15.17
N GLY A 72 30.85 -33.28 -16.29
CA GLY A 72 30.01 -34.14 -17.14
C GLY A 72 28.60 -33.58 -17.38
N LYS A 73 28.29 -33.24 -18.64
CA LYS A 73 27.09 -32.52 -19.11
C LYS A 73 25.79 -32.94 -18.39
N ARG A 74 25.23 -32.04 -17.57
CA ARG A 74 23.87 -32.18 -17.02
C ARG A 74 22.87 -31.47 -17.92
N VAL A 75 21.78 -32.18 -18.22
CA VAL A 75 20.52 -31.60 -18.70
C VAL A 75 19.83 -31.02 -17.46
N HIS A 76 19.60 -29.71 -17.42
CA HIS A 76 18.89 -29.08 -16.31
C HIS A 76 17.38 -29.28 -16.51
N ALA A 77 16.76 -30.15 -15.72
CA ALA A 77 15.33 -30.39 -15.76
C ALA A 77 14.67 -29.74 -14.55
N TYR A 78 13.75 -28.81 -14.79
CA TYR A 78 12.88 -28.22 -13.78
C TYR A 78 11.45 -28.67 -14.07
N ASP A 79 10.85 -29.43 -13.16
CA ASP A 79 9.51 -30.01 -13.29
C ASP A 79 8.41 -29.10 -12.71
N ARG A 80 8.80 -28.01 -12.03
CA ARG A 80 7.90 -27.14 -11.28
C ARG A 80 8.25 -25.67 -11.46
N LEU A 81 7.22 -24.83 -11.39
CA LEU A 81 7.31 -23.37 -11.32
C LEU A 81 7.52 -22.95 -9.86
N TYR A 82 8.24 -21.86 -9.64
CA TYR A 82 8.37 -21.27 -8.30
C TYR A 82 7.43 -20.07 -8.18
N ILE A 83 6.33 -20.23 -7.45
CA ILE A 83 5.26 -19.25 -7.30
C ILE A 83 4.94 -19.08 -5.81
N GLY A 84 4.92 -17.83 -5.33
CA GLY A 84 4.53 -17.52 -3.94
C GLY A 84 5.40 -18.18 -2.87
N GLY A 85 6.70 -18.36 -3.13
CA GLY A 85 7.62 -18.99 -2.18
C GLY A 85 7.64 -20.52 -2.21
N ALA A 86 6.82 -21.16 -3.04
CA ALA A 86 6.69 -22.61 -3.15
C ALA A 86 6.94 -23.13 -4.58
N TRP A 87 7.39 -24.38 -4.69
CA TRP A 87 7.48 -25.09 -5.97
C TRP A 87 6.14 -25.76 -6.31
N VAL A 88 5.49 -25.28 -7.36
CA VAL A 88 4.17 -25.71 -7.83
C VAL A 88 4.27 -26.34 -9.23
N SER A 89 3.45 -27.36 -9.51
CA SER A 89 3.35 -27.91 -10.87
C SER A 89 2.71 -26.90 -11.80
N ALA A 90 3.16 -26.81 -13.05
CA ALA A 90 2.49 -25.98 -14.05
C ALA A 90 1.08 -26.52 -14.35
N ALA A 91 0.11 -25.62 -14.53
CA ALA A 91 -1.28 -25.99 -14.80
C ALA A 91 -1.45 -26.85 -16.07
N SER A 92 -0.60 -26.65 -17.08
CA SER A 92 -0.58 -27.44 -18.31
C SER A 92 -0.07 -28.88 -18.10
N GLY A 93 0.84 -29.09 -17.15
CA GLY A 93 1.64 -30.31 -17.03
C GLY A 93 2.66 -30.50 -18.17
N ASP A 94 2.70 -29.60 -19.14
CA ASP A 94 3.60 -29.66 -20.29
C ASP A 94 4.98 -29.09 -19.94
N VAL A 95 5.99 -29.47 -20.73
CA VAL A 95 7.36 -28.95 -20.62
C VAL A 95 7.83 -28.42 -21.97
N ILE A 96 8.67 -27.39 -21.92
CA ILE A 96 9.34 -26.79 -23.06
C ILE A 96 10.80 -27.22 -23.03
N ASP A 97 11.27 -27.84 -24.11
CA ASP A 97 12.68 -28.14 -24.29
C ASP A 97 13.49 -26.86 -24.52
N VAL A 98 14.49 -26.64 -23.67
CA VAL A 98 15.44 -25.54 -23.78
C VAL A 98 16.55 -25.99 -24.73
N VAL A 99 16.47 -25.57 -25.98
CA VAL A 99 17.44 -25.91 -27.03
C VAL A 99 18.58 -24.89 -27.05
N SER A 100 19.82 -25.36 -27.14
CA SER A 100 20.97 -24.49 -27.37
C SER A 100 20.87 -23.80 -28.73
N PRO A 101 20.88 -22.46 -28.80
CA PRO A 101 20.94 -21.78 -30.09
C PRO A 101 22.30 -21.95 -30.77
N HIS A 102 23.33 -22.43 -30.06
CA HIS A 102 24.67 -22.65 -30.58
C HIS A 102 24.87 -24.07 -31.12
N THR A 103 24.32 -25.09 -30.44
CA THR A 103 24.54 -26.50 -30.80
C THR A 103 23.29 -27.21 -31.32
N GLU A 104 22.14 -26.56 -31.31
CA GLU A 104 20.83 -27.13 -31.65
C GLU A 104 20.44 -28.36 -30.82
N GLN A 105 21.16 -28.65 -29.74
CA GLN A 105 20.86 -29.75 -28.83
C GLN A 105 20.05 -29.27 -27.63
N VAL A 106 19.16 -30.14 -27.14
CA VAL A 106 18.42 -29.91 -25.90
C VAL A 106 19.40 -29.83 -24.72
N MET A 107 19.37 -28.70 -24.01
CA MET A 107 20.18 -28.43 -22.83
C MET A 107 19.41 -28.64 -21.51
N GLY A 108 18.08 -28.65 -21.58
CA GLY A 108 17.22 -28.71 -20.40
C GLY A 108 15.74 -28.72 -20.78
N ASN A 109 14.89 -28.79 -19.78
CA ASN A 109 13.46 -28.53 -19.94
C ASN A 109 12.97 -27.63 -18.81
N ALA A 110 11.94 -26.85 -19.11
CA ALA A 110 11.24 -26.01 -18.15
C ALA A 110 9.72 -26.26 -18.27
N PRO A 111 8.93 -26.09 -17.20
CA PRO A 111 7.50 -26.25 -17.29
C PRO A 111 6.89 -25.20 -18.23
N ALA A 112 5.91 -25.59 -19.04
CA ALA A 112 5.19 -24.69 -19.93
C ALA A 112 4.15 -23.90 -19.12
N ALA A 113 4.55 -22.75 -18.58
CA ALA A 113 3.64 -21.87 -17.84
C ALA A 113 2.48 -21.40 -18.73
N THR A 114 1.27 -21.47 -18.18
CA THR A 114 0.03 -20.98 -18.79
C THR A 114 -0.30 -19.57 -18.28
N ALA A 115 -1.36 -18.97 -18.82
CA ALA A 115 -1.89 -17.71 -18.29
C ALA A 115 -2.29 -17.83 -16.80
N GLU A 116 -2.84 -18.96 -16.37
CA GLU A 116 -3.23 -19.20 -14.98
C GLU A 116 -2.01 -19.23 -14.03
N ASP A 117 -0.91 -19.84 -14.46
CA ASP A 117 0.34 -19.87 -13.69
C ASP A 117 0.93 -18.45 -13.56
N VAL A 118 0.85 -17.66 -14.63
CA VAL A 118 1.27 -16.24 -14.63
C VAL A 118 0.39 -15.41 -13.71
N ASP A 119 -0.94 -15.57 -13.77
CA ASP A 119 -1.87 -14.87 -12.90
C ASP A 119 -1.64 -15.24 -11.43
N SER A 120 -1.41 -16.52 -11.13
CA SER A 120 -1.05 -17.00 -9.79
C SER A 120 0.26 -16.39 -9.29
N ALA A 121 1.28 -16.29 -10.14
CA ALA A 121 2.54 -15.64 -9.82
C ALA A 121 2.40 -14.15 -9.55
N VAL A 122 1.59 -13.45 -10.36
CA VAL A 122 1.27 -12.03 -10.17
C VAL A 122 0.51 -11.81 -8.86
N MET A 123 -0.50 -12.63 -8.57
CA MET A 123 -1.26 -12.56 -7.31
C MET A 123 -0.38 -12.83 -6.09
N ALA A 124 0.51 -13.82 -6.16
CA ALA A 124 1.43 -14.13 -5.08
C ALA A 124 2.48 -13.03 -4.86
N ALA A 125 2.99 -12.42 -5.94
CA ALA A 125 3.89 -11.28 -5.85
C ALA A 125 3.19 -10.04 -5.26
N ARG A 126 1.91 -9.82 -5.59
CA ARG A 126 1.07 -8.77 -5.00
C ARG A 126 0.84 -8.98 -3.51
N ALA A 127 0.40 -10.18 -3.12
CA ALA A 127 0.18 -10.51 -1.70
C ALA A 127 1.47 -10.30 -0.87
N ALA A 128 2.63 -10.70 -1.40
CA ALA A 128 3.92 -10.47 -0.73
C ALA A 128 4.27 -8.98 -0.61
N PHE A 129 3.86 -8.14 -1.57
CA PHE A 129 4.04 -6.69 -1.47
C PHE A 129 3.11 -6.07 -0.42
N ASP A 130 1.84 -6.47 -0.40
CA ASP A 130 0.86 -5.99 0.57
C ASP A 130 1.27 -6.37 2.01
N ASP A 131 1.74 -7.60 2.21
CA ASP A 131 2.25 -8.05 3.50
C ASP A 131 3.49 -7.26 3.95
N ALA A 132 4.40 -6.90 3.04
CA ALA A 132 5.60 -6.13 3.39
C ALA A 132 5.25 -4.74 3.98
N VAL A 133 4.19 -4.11 3.48
CA VAL A 133 3.69 -2.82 4.01
C VAL A 133 3.08 -3.02 5.38
N VAL A 134 2.22 -4.03 5.53
CA VAL A 134 1.58 -4.37 6.80
C VAL A 134 2.64 -4.68 7.86
N GLU A 135 3.66 -5.45 7.51
CA GLU A 135 4.79 -5.78 8.38
C GLU A 135 5.59 -4.54 8.79
N ALA A 136 5.90 -3.65 7.84
CA ALA A 136 6.63 -2.42 8.13
C ALA A 136 5.86 -1.52 9.11
N VAL A 137 4.56 -1.34 8.88
CA VAL A 137 3.66 -0.56 9.76
C VAL A 137 3.55 -1.22 11.13
N ALA A 138 3.40 -2.54 11.19
CA ALA A 138 3.33 -3.28 12.45
C ALA A 138 4.64 -3.20 13.24
N CYS A 139 5.79 -3.27 12.57
CA CYS A 139 7.11 -3.15 13.18
C CYS A 139 7.30 -1.78 13.83
N VAL A 140 7.00 -0.70 13.10
CA VAL A 140 7.05 0.66 13.65
C VAL A 140 6.11 0.79 14.84
N THR A 141 4.87 0.35 14.69
CA THR A 141 3.85 0.43 15.75
C THR A 141 4.24 -0.32 17.01
N ALA A 142 4.83 -1.52 16.88
CA ALA A 142 5.31 -2.34 17.99
C ALA A 142 6.50 -1.71 18.74
N SER A 143 7.25 -0.83 18.06
CA SER A 143 8.45 -0.18 18.61
C SER A 143 8.16 1.06 19.44
N LEU A 144 6.93 1.61 19.36
CA LEU A 144 6.56 2.85 20.03
C LEU A 144 6.68 2.74 21.55
N ALA A 145 7.40 3.67 22.17
CA ALA A 145 7.55 3.75 23.60
C ALA A 145 6.30 4.37 24.25
N LEU A 146 5.56 3.55 25.01
CA LEU A 146 4.41 4.01 25.80
C LEU A 146 4.84 4.36 27.23
N GLY A 147 4.34 5.47 27.76
CA GLY A 147 4.72 5.89 29.11
C GLY A 147 4.15 7.23 29.55
N ASP A 148 4.72 7.75 30.64
CA ASP A 148 4.40 9.06 31.20
C ASP A 148 4.74 10.16 30.17
N PRO A 149 3.80 11.05 29.80
CA PRO A 149 4.05 12.12 28.83
C PRO A 149 5.07 13.16 29.30
N THR A 150 5.50 13.13 30.57
CA THR A 150 6.59 13.96 31.09
C THR A 150 7.98 13.35 30.86
N ASP A 151 8.08 12.07 30.49
CA ASP A 151 9.32 11.44 30.06
C ASP A 151 9.55 11.72 28.56
N LEU A 152 10.72 12.29 28.23
CA LEU A 152 11.12 12.60 26.86
C LEU A 152 11.30 11.38 25.97
N LYS A 153 11.37 10.17 26.55
CA LYS A 153 11.42 8.90 25.80
C LYS A 153 10.04 8.39 25.41
N THR A 154 8.97 8.93 25.98
CA THR A 154 7.60 8.54 25.67
C THR A 154 7.21 9.08 24.30
N GLU A 155 6.79 8.18 23.41
CA GLU A 155 6.24 8.53 22.09
C GLU A 155 4.70 8.53 22.12
N VAL A 156 4.08 7.66 22.92
CA VAL A 156 2.62 7.54 23.01
C VAL A 156 2.17 7.60 24.48
N GLY A 157 1.44 8.66 24.81
CA GLY A 157 0.84 8.86 26.14
C GLY A 157 -0.55 8.22 26.31
N PRO A 158 -1.19 8.43 27.46
CA PRO A 158 -2.54 7.93 27.73
C PRO A 158 -3.60 8.71 26.93
N LEU A 159 -4.76 8.09 26.73
CA LEU A 159 -5.94 8.78 26.22
C LEU A 159 -6.47 9.79 27.25
N VAL A 160 -7.18 10.81 26.77
CA VAL A 160 -7.64 11.93 27.60
C VAL A 160 -8.61 11.55 28.73
N THR A 161 -9.40 10.47 28.57
CA THR A 161 -10.37 10.03 29.59
C THR A 161 -10.57 8.52 29.57
N ARG A 162 -11.03 7.95 30.69
CA ARG A 162 -11.47 6.55 30.78
C ARG A 162 -12.57 6.21 29.77
N ARG A 163 -13.52 7.13 29.56
CA ARG A 163 -14.60 6.95 28.58
C ARG A 163 -14.05 6.76 27.18
N GLN A 164 -13.01 7.52 26.81
CA GLN A 164 -12.37 7.40 25.51
C GLN A 164 -11.61 6.07 25.39
N GLN A 165 -10.86 5.66 26.43
CA GLN A 165 -10.23 4.32 26.47
C GLN A 165 -11.24 3.21 26.25
N GLN A 166 -12.35 3.19 27.00
CA GLN A 166 -13.40 2.19 26.85
C GLN A 166 -14.06 2.21 25.47
N ARG A 167 -14.18 3.40 24.84
CA ARG A 167 -14.71 3.52 23.48
C ARG A 167 -13.76 2.89 22.47
N VAL A 168 -12.46 3.21 22.56
CA VAL A 168 -11.43 2.65 21.67
C VAL A 168 -11.34 1.13 21.82
N GLU A 169 -11.33 0.61 23.06
CA GLU A 169 -11.33 -0.85 23.29
C GLU A 169 -12.53 -1.56 22.67
N LYS A 170 -13.72 -0.93 22.67
CA LYS A 170 -14.90 -1.49 21.99
C LYS A 170 -14.71 -1.57 20.48
N TYR A 171 -14.08 -0.57 19.85
CA TYR A 171 -13.79 -0.62 18.42
C TYR A 171 -12.75 -1.68 18.07
N ILE A 172 -11.73 -1.87 18.91
CA ILE A 172 -10.74 -2.94 18.70
C ILE A 172 -11.42 -4.31 18.75
N ALA A 173 -12.24 -4.56 19.78
CA ALA A 173 -12.98 -5.82 19.91
C ALA A 173 -13.95 -6.03 18.73
N LEU A 174 -14.56 -4.94 18.25
CA LEU A 174 -15.46 -4.98 17.10
C LEU A 174 -14.74 -5.28 15.79
N GLY A 175 -13.55 -4.70 15.55
CA GLY A 175 -12.75 -5.01 14.37
C GLY A 175 -12.43 -6.50 14.28
N GLN A 176 -12.07 -7.12 15.41
CA GLN A 176 -11.85 -8.57 15.49
C GLN A 176 -13.14 -9.37 15.20
N GLN A 177 -14.29 -8.90 15.68
CA GLN A 177 -15.58 -9.56 15.46
C GLN A 177 -16.06 -9.45 14.01
N GLU A 178 -15.78 -8.34 13.33
CA GLU A 178 -16.12 -8.11 11.93
C GLU A 178 -15.18 -8.85 10.96
N GLY A 179 -14.12 -9.48 11.47
CA GLY A 179 -13.23 -10.36 10.70
C GLY A 179 -11.93 -9.70 10.24
N ALA A 180 -11.61 -8.49 10.69
CA ALA A 180 -10.33 -7.87 10.40
C ALA A 180 -9.18 -8.63 11.07
N ARG A 181 -8.05 -8.77 10.38
CA ARG A 181 -6.85 -9.41 10.94
C ARG A 181 -6.15 -8.47 11.90
N LEU A 182 -6.12 -8.81 13.19
CA LEU A 182 -5.30 -8.10 14.17
C LEU A 182 -3.81 -8.42 13.94
N VAL A 183 -3.02 -7.41 13.58
CA VAL A 183 -1.59 -7.58 13.26
C VAL A 183 -0.70 -7.31 14.48
N VAL A 184 -0.96 -6.22 15.19
CA VAL A 184 -0.25 -5.83 16.42
C VAL A 184 -1.21 -5.09 17.36
N GLY A 185 -0.91 -5.11 18.66
CA GLY A 185 -1.68 -4.43 19.69
C GLY A 185 -2.87 -5.27 20.16
N GLY A 186 -4.05 -4.64 20.21
CA GLY A 186 -5.29 -5.27 20.65
C GLY A 186 -5.83 -4.70 21.96
N ASN A 187 -6.81 -5.39 22.53
CA ASN A 187 -7.47 -4.98 23.77
C ASN A 187 -6.56 -5.09 25.00
N GLY A 188 -6.82 -4.26 26.01
CA GLY A 188 -6.16 -4.30 27.31
C GLY A 188 -4.98 -3.34 27.43
N MET A 189 -4.47 -3.24 28.66
CA MET A 189 -3.37 -2.34 29.01
C MET A 189 -2.05 -2.79 28.36
N PRO A 190 -1.21 -1.84 27.89
CA PRO A 190 0.16 -2.14 27.49
C PRO A 190 0.95 -2.77 28.62
N LYS A 191 1.88 -3.68 28.28
CA LYS A 191 2.75 -4.33 29.27
C LYS A 191 3.55 -3.28 30.04
N GLY A 192 3.63 -3.45 31.36
CA GLY A 192 4.39 -2.56 32.25
C GLY A 192 3.64 -1.30 32.71
N LEU A 193 2.40 -1.09 32.25
CA LEU A 193 1.55 0.01 32.70
C LEU A 193 0.32 -0.53 33.46
N GLU A 194 0.19 -0.14 34.73
CA GLU A 194 -0.91 -0.58 35.61
C GLU A 194 -1.97 0.49 35.83
N VAL A 195 -1.64 1.76 35.57
CA VAL A 195 -2.50 2.92 35.88
C VAL A 195 -2.52 3.87 34.68
N GLY A 196 -3.64 4.56 34.48
CA GLY A 196 -3.86 5.48 33.38
C GLY A 196 -4.78 4.91 32.30
N TRP A 197 -5.11 5.73 31.32
CA TRP A 197 -6.07 5.41 30.27
C TRP A 197 -5.37 5.05 28.96
N TYR A 198 -4.45 4.10 29.04
CA TYR A 198 -3.66 3.67 27.89
C TYR A 198 -4.42 2.64 27.04
N VAL A 199 -4.13 2.66 25.75
CA VAL A 199 -4.55 1.62 24.79
C VAL A 199 -3.32 1.24 24.00
N GLN A 200 -3.16 -0.05 23.71
CA GLN A 200 -2.07 -0.53 22.86
C GLN A 200 -2.24 0.01 21.43
N PRO A 201 -1.20 0.62 20.83
CA PRO A 201 -1.22 0.94 19.42
C PRO A 201 -1.53 -0.31 18.60
N THR A 202 -2.60 -0.23 17.81
CA THR A 202 -3.23 -1.38 17.19
C THR A 202 -3.28 -1.21 15.68
N VAL A 203 -2.90 -2.25 14.93
CA VAL A 203 -3.01 -2.27 13.47
C VAL A 203 -3.88 -3.45 13.06
N PHE A 204 -4.88 -3.17 12.24
CA PHE A 204 -5.67 -4.16 11.52
C PHE A 204 -5.27 -4.19 10.04
N ALA A 205 -5.17 -5.38 9.48
CA ALA A 205 -5.04 -5.61 8.05
C ALA A 205 -6.25 -6.41 7.53
N ASP A 206 -6.33 -6.56 6.21
CA ASP A 206 -7.42 -7.26 5.53
C ASP A 206 -8.80 -6.67 5.89
N VAL A 207 -8.84 -5.34 6.07
CA VAL A 207 -10.04 -4.61 6.45
C VAL A 207 -10.88 -4.35 5.20
N ASP A 208 -12.14 -4.78 5.21
CA ASP A 208 -13.13 -4.40 4.20
C ASP A 208 -13.65 -2.99 4.50
N ASN A 209 -13.76 -2.13 3.49
CA ASN A 209 -14.15 -0.73 3.69
C ASN A 209 -15.53 -0.56 4.34
N ARG A 210 -16.41 -1.58 4.32
CA ARG A 210 -17.73 -1.55 4.96
C ARG A 210 -17.68 -1.81 6.47
N MET A 211 -16.56 -2.29 7.00
CA MET A 211 -16.37 -2.52 8.43
C MET A 211 -16.44 -1.20 9.19
N ARG A 212 -16.96 -1.22 10.42
CA ARG A 212 -17.12 0.03 11.20
C ARG A 212 -15.79 0.63 11.60
N ILE A 213 -14.74 -0.18 11.74
CA ILE A 213 -13.38 0.32 12.00
C ILE A 213 -12.80 1.12 10.81
N ALA A 214 -13.32 0.93 9.60
CA ALA A 214 -12.98 1.74 8.42
C ALA A 214 -13.89 2.97 8.27
N GLN A 215 -15.17 2.85 8.65
CA GLN A 215 -16.19 3.88 8.43
C GLN A 215 -16.33 4.90 9.58
N GLU A 216 -16.03 4.50 10.81
CA GLU A 216 -16.25 5.32 12.00
C GLU A 216 -14.95 5.80 12.64
N GLU A 217 -14.94 7.06 13.04
CA GLU A 217 -13.77 7.68 13.63
C GLU A 217 -13.52 7.20 15.07
N ILE A 218 -12.48 6.38 15.26
CA ILE A 218 -12.16 5.74 16.55
C ILE A 218 -11.58 6.76 17.56
N PHE A 219 -10.80 7.75 17.10
CA PHE A 219 -10.05 8.70 17.95
C PHE A 219 -9.15 8.00 18.98
N GLY A 220 -8.43 6.97 18.55
CA GLY A 220 -7.47 6.24 19.37
C GLY A 220 -6.29 5.78 18.53
N PRO A 221 -5.26 5.16 19.15
CA PRO A 221 -4.09 4.66 18.44
C PRO A 221 -4.43 3.36 17.70
N VAL A 222 -5.36 3.42 16.74
CA VAL A 222 -5.83 2.28 15.94
C VAL A 222 -5.74 2.66 14.47
N LEU A 223 -5.03 1.84 13.69
CA LEU A 223 -4.85 1.99 12.26
C LEU A 223 -5.47 0.80 11.52
N THR A 224 -6.12 1.07 10.38
CA THR A 224 -6.67 0.06 9.48
C THR A 224 -5.95 0.11 8.14
N VAL A 225 -5.55 -1.04 7.62
CA VAL A 225 -4.95 -1.19 6.29
C VAL A 225 -5.99 -1.84 5.38
N ILE A 226 -6.35 -1.12 4.32
CA ILE A 226 -7.30 -1.54 3.28
C ILE A 226 -6.51 -1.62 1.97
N ALA A 227 -6.47 -2.81 1.37
CA ALA A 227 -5.90 -3.00 0.04
C ALA A 227 -6.86 -2.46 -1.03
N TYR A 228 -6.32 -2.08 -2.18
CA TYR A 228 -7.11 -1.58 -3.30
C TYR A 228 -6.61 -2.18 -4.61
N ASP A 229 -7.51 -2.28 -5.58
CA ASP A 229 -7.24 -2.97 -6.85
C ASP A 229 -6.68 -2.07 -7.94
N ASP A 230 -6.90 -0.76 -7.91
CA ASP A 230 -6.26 0.22 -8.78
C ASP A 230 -6.47 1.64 -8.22
N VAL A 231 -5.99 2.66 -8.93
CA VAL A 231 -6.15 4.05 -8.48
C VAL A 231 -7.62 4.49 -8.42
N ASP A 232 -8.48 3.98 -9.29
CA ASP A 232 -9.90 4.34 -9.29
C ASP A 232 -10.60 3.74 -8.08
N ASP A 233 -10.27 2.49 -7.73
CA ASP A 233 -10.72 1.83 -6.51
C ASP A 233 -10.19 2.53 -5.26
N ALA A 234 -8.91 2.91 -5.22
CA ALA A 234 -8.34 3.69 -4.11
C ALA A 234 -9.08 5.02 -3.89
N VAL A 235 -9.40 5.73 -4.98
CA VAL A 235 -10.17 6.98 -4.93
C VAL A 235 -11.62 6.71 -4.50
N HIS A 236 -12.21 5.59 -4.91
CA HIS A 236 -13.54 5.19 -4.46
C HIS A 236 -13.55 4.93 -2.95
N ILE A 237 -12.65 4.08 -2.44
CA ILE A 237 -12.47 3.79 -1.02
C ILE A 237 -12.25 5.07 -0.20
N ALA A 238 -11.34 5.95 -0.65
CA ALA A 238 -11.06 7.22 0.02
C ALA A 238 -12.28 8.13 0.13
N ASN A 239 -13.14 8.11 -0.89
CA ASN A 239 -14.34 8.93 -0.95
C ASN A 239 -15.56 8.26 -0.29
N ASP A 240 -15.54 6.95 -0.11
CA ASP A 240 -16.58 6.16 0.57
C ASP A 240 -16.43 6.25 2.10
N SER A 241 -16.51 7.48 2.58
CA SER A 241 -16.61 7.86 3.97
C SER A 241 -17.54 9.06 4.06
N ARG A 242 -18.29 9.16 5.15
CA ARG A 242 -19.07 10.38 5.45
C ARG A 242 -18.18 11.59 5.74
N TYR A 243 -16.90 11.35 6.02
CA TYR A 243 -15.90 12.37 6.35
C TYR A 243 -15.03 12.75 5.15
N GLY A 244 -14.31 13.85 5.31
CA GLY A 244 -13.41 14.39 4.29
C GLY A 244 -12.55 15.52 4.86
N LEU A 245 -11.86 15.29 5.97
CA LEU A 245 -11.03 16.32 6.59
C LEU A 245 -9.67 16.45 5.89
N ALA A 246 -8.87 15.39 5.94
CA ALA A 246 -7.49 15.40 5.49
C ALA A 246 -7.05 14.01 5.02
N GLY A 247 -5.98 13.93 4.23
CA GLY A 247 -5.36 12.67 3.83
C GLY A 247 -3.96 12.84 3.25
N THR A 248 -3.31 11.71 2.95
CA THR A 248 -1.99 11.68 2.29
C THR A 248 -1.91 10.66 1.18
N ILE A 249 -1.13 10.98 0.14
CA ILE A 249 -0.78 10.04 -0.94
C ILE A 249 0.74 9.88 -0.95
N TRP A 250 1.21 8.63 -0.96
CA TRP A 250 2.63 8.31 -0.92
C TRP A 250 3.15 7.86 -2.29
N THR A 251 3.86 8.80 -2.91
CA THR A 251 4.29 8.99 -4.29
C THR A 251 5.74 8.69 -4.70
N ASP A 252 6.11 7.89 -5.69
CA ASP A 252 7.37 8.16 -6.44
C ASP A 252 7.16 9.15 -7.61
N ASP A 253 5.92 9.30 -8.07
CA ASP A 253 5.47 10.21 -9.11
C ASP A 253 4.55 11.30 -8.51
N ILE A 254 5.11 12.48 -8.31
CA ILE A 254 4.39 13.61 -7.71
C ILE A 254 3.23 14.09 -8.59
N GLU A 255 3.37 14.07 -9.93
CA GLU A 255 2.32 14.52 -10.84
C GLU A 255 1.11 13.59 -10.78
N ARG A 256 1.36 12.27 -10.80
CA ARG A 256 0.32 11.27 -10.56
C ARG A 256 -0.33 11.44 -9.19
N GLY A 257 0.46 11.73 -8.16
CA GLY A 257 -0.05 12.04 -6.82
C GLY A 257 -1.02 13.22 -6.81
N MET A 258 -0.66 14.30 -7.52
CA MET A 258 -1.50 15.48 -7.66
C MET A 258 -2.79 15.18 -8.44
N ASP A 259 -2.73 14.36 -9.50
CA ASP A 259 -3.91 13.94 -10.25
C ASP A 259 -4.88 13.11 -9.40
N ILE A 260 -4.36 12.22 -8.56
CA ILE A 260 -5.15 11.45 -7.59
C ILE A 260 -5.75 12.38 -6.53
N ALA A 261 -4.95 13.29 -5.96
CA ALA A 261 -5.40 14.23 -4.93
C ALA A 261 -6.62 15.06 -5.36
N ARG A 262 -6.64 15.52 -6.63
CA ARG A 262 -7.78 16.27 -7.19
C ARG A 262 -9.10 15.49 -7.21
N ARG A 263 -9.04 14.17 -7.14
CA ARG A 263 -10.21 13.27 -7.18
C ARG A 263 -10.73 12.91 -5.78
N ILE A 264 -9.98 13.21 -4.73
CA ILE A 264 -10.36 12.92 -3.34
C ILE A 264 -11.11 14.11 -2.76
N ARG A 265 -12.29 13.87 -2.17
CA ARG A 265 -13.14 14.87 -1.53
C ARG A 265 -12.74 15.08 -0.08
N ALA A 266 -11.57 15.69 0.13
CA ALA A 266 -11.07 16.08 1.43
C ALA A 266 -10.62 17.56 1.45
N GLY A 267 -10.57 18.14 2.65
CA GLY A 267 -10.11 19.50 2.91
C GLY A 267 -8.69 19.77 2.44
N SER A 268 -7.79 18.86 2.79
CA SER A 268 -6.37 18.94 2.51
C SER A 268 -5.82 17.56 2.15
N ILE A 269 -4.96 17.51 1.12
CA ILE A 269 -4.23 16.30 0.75
C ILE A 269 -2.74 16.64 0.66
N GLY A 270 -1.92 15.89 1.38
CA GLY A 270 -0.47 15.97 1.30
C GLY A 270 0.12 14.89 0.42
N ILE A 271 1.16 15.22 -0.37
CA ILE A 271 1.90 14.25 -1.19
C ILE A 271 3.25 13.99 -0.52
N ASN A 272 3.53 12.74 -0.12
CA ASN A 272 4.74 12.32 0.60
C ASN A 272 5.02 12.98 1.95
N GLN A 273 4.07 13.77 2.45
CA GLN A 273 4.16 14.46 3.73
C GLN A 273 2.78 14.95 4.12
N TYR A 274 2.60 15.25 5.41
CA TYR A 274 1.46 16.03 5.87
C TYR A 274 1.93 17.06 6.89
N VAL A 275 2.03 18.30 6.45
CA VAL A 275 2.37 19.44 7.29
C VAL A 275 1.27 20.49 7.10
N PRO A 276 0.49 20.81 8.15
CA PRO A 276 -0.47 21.91 8.08
C PRO A 276 0.27 23.22 7.74
N ASP A 277 -0.14 23.87 6.65
CA ASP A 277 0.31 25.21 6.31
C ASP A 277 -0.71 26.22 6.85
N PHE A 278 -0.29 27.08 7.78
CA PHE A 278 -1.17 28.09 8.37
C PHE A 278 -1.63 29.15 7.36
N ALA A 279 -0.92 29.32 6.24
CA ALA A 279 -1.33 30.19 5.15
C ALA A 279 -2.32 29.52 4.18
N ALA A 280 -2.56 28.22 4.32
CA ALA A 280 -3.53 27.47 3.53
C ALA A 280 -4.84 27.28 4.30
N PRO A 281 -5.98 27.12 3.60
CA PRO A 281 -7.26 26.80 4.23
C PRO A 281 -7.23 25.38 4.82
N LEU A 282 -7.59 25.26 6.09
CA LEU A 282 -7.78 24.01 6.81
C LEU A 282 -9.26 23.84 7.17
N GLY A 283 -9.86 22.74 6.75
CA GLY A 283 -11.25 22.42 7.09
C GLY A 283 -11.83 21.40 6.14
N GLY A 284 -12.82 20.64 6.61
CA GLY A 284 -13.26 19.45 5.91
C GLY A 284 -14.30 19.64 4.82
N PHE A 285 -14.60 18.53 4.16
CA PHE A 285 -15.73 18.33 3.28
C PHE A 285 -16.74 17.41 4.00
N LYS A 286 -17.98 17.36 3.50
CA LYS A 286 -19.04 16.46 4.00
C LYS A 286 -19.28 16.68 5.51
N ASP A 287 -19.35 15.61 6.30
CA ASP A 287 -19.61 15.69 7.74
C ASP A 287 -18.40 16.20 8.56
N SER A 288 -17.26 16.46 7.91
CA SER A 288 -16.07 17.05 8.56
C SER A 288 -16.14 18.57 8.75
N GLY A 289 -17.30 19.19 8.44
CA GLY A 289 -17.60 20.58 8.80
C GLY A 289 -17.82 21.51 7.61
N ILE A 290 -18.18 22.76 7.93
CA ILE A 290 -18.41 23.87 6.99
C ILE A 290 -17.51 25.03 7.40
N GLY A 291 -16.93 25.72 6.41
CA GLY A 291 -15.97 26.81 6.65
C GLY A 291 -14.52 26.33 6.63
N ARG A 292 -13.59 27.27 6.78
CA ARG A 292 -12.14 27.01 6.82
C ARG A 292 -11.53 27.83 7.96
N GLU A 293 -10.46 27.30 8.53
CA GLU A 293 -9.52 27.98 9.42
C GLU A 293 -8.19 28.16 8.66
N GLY A 294 -7.35 29.10 9.07
CA GLY A 294 -6.10 29.40 8.35
C GLY A 294 -6.32 30.09 7.00
N GLY A 295 -5.22 30.56 6.40
CA GLY A 295 -5.26 31.34 5.17
C GLY A 295 -6.15 32.60 5.25
N THR A 296 -6.49 33.14 4.08
CA THR A 296 -7.44 34.26 3.98
C THR A 296 -8.88 33.82 4.26
N GLU A 297 -9.21 32.58 3.91
CA GLU A 297 -10.53 31.97 4.04
C GLU A 297 -10.97 31.86 5.51
N GLY A 298 -10.02 31.65 6.43
CA GLY A 298 -10.28 31.69 7.86
C GLY A 298 -10.60 33.09 8.37
N ILE A 299 -9.97 34.12 7.81
CA ILE A 299 -10.23 35.53 8.19
C ILE A 299 -11.63 35.96 7.70
N ASP A 300 -12.07 35.46 6.55
CA ASP A 300 -13.40 35.76 6.00
C ASP A 300 -14.56 35.34 6.94
N GLN A 301 -14.30 34.44 7.89
CA GLN A 301 -15.29 34.07 8.94
C GLN A 301 -15.48 35.16 10.00
N TYR A 302 -14.63 36.18 10.04
CA TYR A 302 -14.61 37.24 11.07
C TYR A 302 -14.92 38.63 10.50
N VAL A 303 -15.39 38.72 9.25
CA VAL A 303 -15.72 40.00 8.59
C VAL A 303 -17.22 40.11 8.26
N GLU A 304 -17.74 41.33 8.22
CA GLU A 304 -19.10 41.64 7.77
C GLU A 304 -19.06 42.34 6.39
N LEU A 305 -19.82 41.84 5.42
CA LEU A 305 -19.88 42.42 4.07
C LEU A 305 -21.05 43.41 3.96
N GLN A 306 -20.76 44.63 3.50
CA GLN A 306 -21.77 45.67 3.24
C GLN A 306 -21.81 46.02 1.76
N SER A 307 -22.98 45.89 1.13
CA SER A 307 -23.23 46.40 -0.22
C SER A 307 -23.80 47.82 -0.18
N LEU A 308 -23.22 48.74 -0.94
CA LEU A 308 -23.71 50.11 -1.12
C LEU A 308 -24.16 50.29 -2.58
N LEU A 309 -25.45 50.54 -2.78
CA LEU A 309 -26.05 50.71 -4.12
C LEU A 309 -26.52 52.15 -4.30
N PRO A 310 -25.74 53.04 -4.94
CA PRO A 310 -26.18 54.39 -5.21
C PRO A 310 -27.25 54.40 -6.30
N GLY A 311 -28.31 55.19 -6.11
CA GLY A 311 -29.37 55.35 -7.09
C GLY A 311 -28.89 56.02 -8.39
N ILE A 312 -29.54 55.69 -9.51
CA ILE A 312 -29.33 56.39 -10.78
C ILE A 312 -29.97 57.78 -10.65
N ARG A 313 -29.20 58.86 -10.89
CA ARG A 313 -29.77 60.20 -11.03
C ARG A 313 -30.63 60.24 -12.30
N ILE A 314 -31.94 60.46 -12.13
CA ILE A 314 -32.90 60.76 -13.20
C ILE A 314 -32.82 62.25 -13.51
#